data_AF-A0A498GWX2-F1
#
_entry.id   AF-A0A498GWX2-F1
#
_cell.length_a   1.000
_cell.length_b   1.000
_cell.length_c   1.000
_cell.angle_alpha   90.00
_cell.angle_beta   90.00
_cell.angle_gamma   90.00
#
_symmetry.space_group_name_H-M   'P 1'
#
loop_
_entity.id
_entity.type
_entity.pdbx_description
1 polymer ?
#
loop_
_entity_poly.entity_id
_entity_poly.type
_entity_poly.pdbx_seq_one_letter_code
_entity_poly.pdbx_strand_id
1 'polypeptide(L)'
;MSCIEQMKYEILLQRISFKEAREYIEKNSDEVYYVSPGYKIFKDYYIIGVPPIAVGAKGNALIFPYTKPCHGSFVLSIENEDSIKEITRLRETGKEKETDSSKKSKPYESPRVSATSYQDMWKE
;
A
#
# COMPACT_ATOMS: atom_id res chain seq x y z
N MET A 1 11.40 6.74 -19.17
CA MET A 1 10.02 6.76 -18.65
C MET A 1 9.63 5.32 -18.35
N SER A 2 9.96 4.81 -17.16
CA SER A 2 9.51 3.48 -16.71
C SER A 2 8.04 3.56 -16.35
N CYS A 3 7.15 3.39 -17.33
CA CYS A 3 5.71 3.33 -17.08
C CYS A 3 5.33 1.90 -16.68
N ILE A 4 4.68 1.74 -15.52
CA ILE A 4 4.05 0.45 -15.12
C ILE A 4 3.13 -0.07 -16.22
N GLU A 5 2.51 0.84 -16.99
CA GLU A 5 1.63 0.51 -18.12
C GLU A 5 2.35 -0.19 -19.28
N GLN A 6 3.69 -0.11 -19.38
CA GLN A 6 4.47 -0.82 -20.39
C GLN A 6 4.94 -2.20 -19.93
N MET A 7 4.76 -2.53 -18.64
CA MET A 7 5.09 -3.85 -18.11
C MET A 7 3.90 -4.78 -18.27
N LYS A 8 4.15 -6.10 -18.34
CA LYS A 8 3.07 -7.08 -18.20
C LYS A 8 2.63 -7.10 -16.75
N TYR A 9 1.49 -6.48 -16.47
CA TYR A 9 0.86 -6.50 -15.16
C TYR A 9 -0.49 -7.22 -15.23
N GLU A 10 -0.82 -7.92 -14.16
CA GLU A 10 -2.14 -8.49 -13.94
C GLU A 10 -2.87 -7.64 -12.91
N ILE A 11 -4.15 -7.36 -13.17
CA ILE A 11 -5.00 -6.62 -12.23
C ILE A 11 -5.78 -7.63 -11.41
N LEU A 12 -5.47 -7.72 -10.12
CA LEU A 12 -6.11 -8.66 -9.20
C LEU A 12 -7.42 -8.11 -8.62
N LEU A 13 -7.42 -6.81 -8.27
CA LEU A 13 -8.60 -6.10 -7.76
C LEU A 13 -8.65 -4.69 -8.32
N GLN A 14 -9.87 -4.16 -8.46
CA GLN A 14 -10.14 -2.85 -9.06
C GLN A 14 -11.15 -2.06 -8.24
N ARG A 15 -10.97 -0.72 -8.21
CA ARG A 15 -11.91 0.22 -7.58
C ARG A 15 -12.19 -0.08 -6.11
N ILE A 16 -11.16 -0.45 -5.37
CA ILE A 16 -11.25 -0.77 -3.95
C ILE A 16 -10.70 0.37 -3.09
N SER A 17 -10.98 0.32 -1.80
CA SER A 17 -10.39 1.19 -0.79
C SER A 17 -8.96 0.77 -0.43
N PHE A 18 -8.18 1.68 0.15
CA PHE A 18 -6.84 1.36 0.70
C PHE A 18 -6.87 0.24 1.74
N LYS A 19 -7.97 0.12 2.49
CA LYS A 19 -8.13 -0.92 3.52
C LYS A 19 -8.28 -2.29 2.88
N GLU A 20 -9.15 -2.42 1.90
CA GLU A 20 -9.38 -3.67 1.17
C GLU A 20 -8.14 -4.09 0.39
N ALA A 21 -7.41 -3.14 -0.20
CA ALA A 21 -6.16 -3.41 -0.90
C ALA A 21 -5.14 -4.08 0.04
N ARG A 22 -5.01 -3.53 1.25
CA ARG A 22 -4.14 -4.10 2.29
C ARG A 22 -4.57 -5.50 2.70
N GLU A 23 -5.84 -5.67 3.04
CA GLU A 23 -6.37 -6.97 3.49
C GLU A 23 -6.22 -8.06 2.42
N TYR A 24 -6.35 -7.69 1.15
CA TYR A 24 -6.14 -8.63 0.04
C TYR A 24 -4.68 -9.03 -0.10
N ILE A 25 -3.76 -8.06 -0.03
CA ILE A 25 -2.31 -8.32 -0.11
C ILE A 25 -1.87 -9.20 1.07
N GLU A 26 -2.38 -8.95 2.28
CA GLU A 26 -2.05 -9.75 3.47
C GLU A 26 -2.52 -11.20 3.36
N LYS A 27 -3.64 -11.46 2.69
CA LYS A 27 -4.22 -12.82 2.57
C LYS A 27 -3.70 -13.61 1.38
N ASN A 28 -3.29 -12.95 0.31
CA ASN A 28 -2.96 -13.59 -0.97
C ASN A 28 -1.47 -13.56 -1.33
N SER A 29 -0.61 -13.10 -0.42
CA SER A 29 0.85 -13.05 -0.60
C SER A 29 1.54 -14.03 0.35
N ASP A 30 2.66 -14.60 -0.09
CA ASP A 30 3.48 -15.50 0.74
C ASP A 30 4.29 -14.68 1.76
N GLU A 31 4.76 -13.50 1.34
CA GLU A 31 5.48 -12.55 2.17
C GLU A 31 4.82 -11.18 2.09
N VAL A 32 4.73 -10.47 3.21
CA VAL A 32 4.10 -9.16 3.31
C VAL A 32 5.08 -8.17 3.93
N TYR A 33 5.26 -7.04 3.26
CA TYR A 33 6.14 -5.95 3.66
C TYR A 33 5.32 -4.68 3.83
N TYR A 34 5.56 -3.94 4.91
CA TYR A 34 4.94 -2.64 5.13
C TYR A 34 5.90 -1.53 4.74
N VAL A 35 5.44 -0.65 3.85
CA VAL A 35 6.22 0.47 3.34
C VAL A 35 5.57 1.80 3.70
N SER A 36 6.39 2.85 3.79
CA SER A 36 5.91 4.21 3.98
C SER A 36 5.28 4.75 2.69
N PRO A 37 4.30 5.67 2.76
CA PRO A 37 3.83 6.41 1.59
C PRO A 37 4.99 7.14 0.91
N GLY A 38 4.96 7.19 -0.42
CA GLY A 38 6.07 7.73 -1.19
C GLY A 38 7.27 6.78 -1.29
N TYR A 39 7.15 5.53 -0.84
CA TYR A 39 8.16 4.52 -1.16
C TYR A 39 8.28 4.34 -2.66
N LYS A 40 9.52 4.32 -3.13
CA LYS A 40 9.85 4.27 -4.55
C LYS A 40 9.98 2.82 -5.00
N ILE A 41 9.03 2.37 -5.81
CA ILE A 41 9.00 1.07 -6.48
C ILE A 41 9.45 1.25 -7.94
N PHE A 42 10.12 0.25 -8.52
CA PHE A 42 10.44 0.18 -9.95
C PHE A 42 11.05 1.47 -10.53
N LYS A 43 12.21 1.88 -10.02
CA LYS A 43 13.07 3.02 -10.42
C LYS A 43 12.45 4.41 -10.55
N ASP A 44 11.17 4.58 -10.82
CA ASP A 44 10.47 5.84 -11.14
C ASP A 44 9.04 5.90 -10.59
N TYR A 45 8.52 4.85 -9.94
CA TYR A 45 7.15 4.84 -9.43
C TYR A 45 7.10 5.06 -7.92
N TYR A 46 6.17 5.89 -7.45
CA TYR A 46 5.95 6.15 -6.03
C TYR A 46 4.63 5.53 -5.60
N ILE A 47 4.64 4.74 -4.53
CA ILE A 47 3.39 4.20 -4.01
C ILE A 47 2.62 5.31 -3.29
N ILE A 48 1.39 5.49 -3.73
CA ILE A 48 0.42 6.40 -3.13
C ILE A 48 -0.56 5.57 -2.31
N GLY A 49 -0.65 5.88 -1.02
CA GLY A 49 -1.60 5.23 -0.12
C GLY A 49 -1.60 5.79 1.29
N VAL A 50 -2.53 5.31 2.11
CA VAL A 50 -2.64 5.66 3.52
C VAL A 50 -1.86 4.62 4.34
N PRO A 51 -0.92 5.02 5.22
CA PRO A 51 -0.23 4.10 6.11
C PRO A 51 -1.22 3.29 6.98
N PRO A 52 -0.94 2.00 7.25
CA PRO A 52 0.16 1.19 6.71
C PRO A 52 -0.15 0.70 5.28
N ILE A 53 0.83 0.80 4.39
CA ILE A 53 0.73 0.31 3.00
C ILE A 53 1.41 -1.06 2.95
N ALA A 54 0.64 -2.09 2.62
CA ALA A 54 1.15 -3.44 2.42
C ALA A 54 1.61 -3.63 0.97
N VAL A 55 2.75 -4.29 0.81
CA VAL A 55 3.31 -4.78 -0.45
C VAL A 55 3.60 -6.26 -0.25
N GLY A 56 3.10 -7.09 -1.14
CA GLY A 56 3.22 -8.53 -1.07
C GLY A 56 4.21 -9.09 -2.08
N ALA A 57 4.87 -10.19 -1.74
CA ALA A 57 5.56 -11.04 -2.69
C ALA A 57 4.86 -12.40 -2.74
N LYS A 58 4.60 -12.89 -3.95
CA LYS A 58 4.05 -14.21 -4.22
C LYS A 58 4.97 -14.94 -5.19
N GLY A 59 5.89 -15.75 -4.66
CA GLY A 59 7.03 -16.27 -5.43
C GLY A 59 7.83 -15.15 -6.10
N ASN A 60 7.78 -15.09 -7.43
CA ASN A 60 8.47 -14.07 -8.24
C ASN A 60 7.60 -12.85 -8.57
N ALA A 61 6.31 -12.88 -8.22
CA ALA A 61 5.39 -11.79 -8.50
C ALA A 61 5.34 -10.80 -7.34
N LEU A 62 5.50 -9.51 -7.64
CA LEU A 62 5.31 -8.42 -6.69
C LEU A 62 3.87 -7.91 -6.77
N ILE A 63 3.18 -7.92 -5.63
CA ILE A 63 1.80 -7.47 -5.48
C ILE A 63 1.79 -6.14 -4.71
N PHE A 64 1.23 -5.08 -5.28
CA PHE A 64 1.22 -3.78 -4.63
C PHE A 64 -0.03 -2.96 -4.98
N PRO A 65 -0.44 -2.01 -4.12
CA PRO A 65 -1.54 -1.12 -4.40
C PRO A 65 -1.09 -0.03 -5.38
N TYR A 66 -1.89 0.18 -6.41
CA TYR A 66 -1.70 1.21 -7.42
C TYR A 66 -2.94 2.10 -7.46
N THR A 67 -2.79 3.38 -7.14
CA THR A 67 -3.92 4.30 -7.01
C THR A 67 -3.97 5.27 -8.18
N LYS A 68 -5.07 5.24 -8.95
CA LYS A 68 -5.35 6.27 -9.96
C LYS A 68 -6.31 7.30 -9.35
N PRO A 69 -6.03 8.62 -9.45
CA PRO A 69 -6.90 9.66 -8.89
C PRO A 69 -8.36 9.59 -9.36
N CYS A 70 -8.59 9.13 -10.60
CA CYS A 70 -9.91 9.13 -11.23
C CYS A 70 -10.73 7.86 -10.96
N HIS A 71 -10.08 6.75 -10.60
CA HIS A 71 -10.71 5.41 -10.58
C HIS A 71 -10.48 4.63 -9.29
N GLY A 72 -9.86 5.24 -8.29
CA GLY A 72 -9.59 4.60 -7.00
C GLY A 72 -8.33 3.74 -7.00
N SER A 73 -8.25 2.82 -6.02
CA SER A 73 -7.10 1.93 -5.84
C SER A 73 -7.33 0.59 -6.54
N PHE A 74 -6.23 0.07 -7.07
CA PHE A 74 -6.12 -1.21 -7.75
C PHE A 74 -5.06 -2.04 -7.02
N VAL A 75 -5.17 -3.35 -7.10
CA VAL A 75 -4.07 -4.25 -6.71
C VAL A 75 -3.50 -4.84 -7.98
N LEU A 76 -2.22 -4.57 -8.22
CA LEU A 76 -1.49 -5.07 -9.36
C LEU A 76 -0.54 -6.17 -8.93
N SER A 77 -0.39 -7.17 -9.78
CA SER A 77 0.63 -8.20 -9.71
C SER A 77 1.55 -8.05 -10.90
N ILE A 78 2.87 -7.99 -10.66
CA ILE A 78 3.88 -7.87 -11.71
C ILE A 78 4.92 -8.95 -11.51
N GLU A 79 5.16 -9.74 -12.54
CA GLU A 79 6.22 -10.74 -12.60
C GLU A 79 7.25 -10.31 -13.65
N ASN A 80 8.38 -9.78 -13.19
CA ASN A 80 9.49 -9.32 -14.02
C ASN A 80 10.83 -9.37 -13.24
N GLU A 81 11.97 -9.25 -13.92
CA GLU A 81 13.29 -9.21 -13.27
C GLU A 81 13.41 -8.09 -12.24
N ASP A 82 12.82 -6.93 -12.51
CA ASP A 82 12.81 -5.82 -11.57
C ASP A 82 11.98 -6.13 -10.31
N SER A 83 10.93 -6.94 -10.44
CA SER A 83 10.13 -7.36 -9.28
C SER A 83 10.92 -8.25 -8.33
N ILE A 84 11.74 -9.16 -8.87
CA ILE A 84 12.63 -10.02 -8.08
C ILE A 84 13.69 -9.18 -7.35
N LYS A 85 14.24 -8.15 -8.00
CA LYS A 85 15.20 -7.22 -7.39
C LYS A 85 14.57 -6.43 -6.24
N GLU A 86 13.36 -5.91 -6.44
CA GLU A 86 12.65 -5.18 -5.37
C GLU A 86 12.25 -6.10 -4.21
N ILE A 87 11.82 -7.35 -4.47
CA ILE A 87 11.55 -8.34 -3.42
C ILE A 87 12.81 -8.61 -2.60
N THR A 88 13.96 -8.78 -3.25
CA THR A 88 15.26 -8.98 -2.58
C THR A 88 15.62 -7.78 -1.71
N ARG A 89 15.44 -6.56 -2.22
CA ARG A 89 15.67 -5.32 -1.48
C ARG A 89 14.72 -5.17 -0.28
N LEU A 90 13.45 -5.54 -0.44
CA LEU A 90 12.45 -5.54 0.63
C LEU A 90 12.78 -6.57 1.71
N ARG A 91 13.30 -7.75 1.33
CA ARG A 91 13.81 -8.77 2.27
C ARG A 91 15.00 -8.25 3.09
N GLU A 92 15.94 -7.56 2.45
CA GLU A 92 17.10 -6.97 3.14
C GLU A 92 16.65 -5.87 4.11
N THR A 93 15.76 -4.98 3.66
CA THR A 93 15.24 -3.87 4.48
C THR A 93 14.33 -4.39 5.61
N GLY A 94 13.60 -5.48 5.38
CA GLY A 94 12.75 -6.14 6.37
C GLY A 94 13.52 -6.68 7.57
N LYS A 95 14.75 -7.18 7.35
CA LYS A 95 15.64 -7.64 8.43
C LYS A 95 16.10 -6.51 9.36
N GLU A 96 16.16 -5.28 8.87
CA GLU A 96 16.52 -4.12 9.69
C GLU A 96 15.34 -3.59 10.52
N LYS A 97 14.09 -3.87 10.13
CA LYS A 97 12.88 -3.30 10.74
C LYS A 97 12.16 -4.20 11.76
N GLU A 98 12.62 -5.43 11.92
CA GLU A 98 12.08 -6.38 12.91
C GLU A 98 12.36 -5.92 14.36
N THR A 99 13.27 -4.97 14.57
CA THR A 99 13.64 -4.45 15.91
C THR A 99 12.85 -3.22 16.37
N ASP A 100 12.04 -2.56 15.53
CA ASP A 100 11.45 -1.25 15.89
C ASP A 100 9.92 -1.12 15.67
N SER A 101 9.23 -2.19 15.26
CA SER A 101 7.77 -2.16 15.02
C SER A 101 6.95 -2.85 16.12
N SER A 102 7.59 -3.45 17.13
CA SER A 102 6.92 -4.04 18.30
C SER A 102 6.58 -3.00 19.37
N LYS A 103 5.90 -1.89 19.03
CA LYS A 103 5.15 -1.10 20.01
C LYS A 103 3.79 -0.64 19.46
N LYS A 104 2.80 -1.43 19.87
CA LYS A 104 1.44 -1.03 20.26
C LYS A 104 0.42 -0.89 19.13
N SER A 105 -0.22 -2.03 18.87
CA SER A 105 -1.65 -2.09 18.62
C SER A 105 -2.40 -1.22 19.65
N LYS A 106 -3.02 -0.14 19.17
CA LYS A 106 -4.24 0.41 19.78
C LYS A 106 -5.38 0.15 18.79
N PRO A 107 -6.56 -0.31 19.26
CA PRO A 107 -7.72 -0.41 18.40
C PRO A 107 -8.05 0.97 17.85
N TYR A 108 -8.41 1.05 16.58
CA TYR A 108 -8.95 2.24 15.95
C TYR A 108 -10.27 2.60 16.63
N GLU A 109 -10.19 3.45 17.64
CA GLU A 109 -11.34 4.13 18.21
C GLU A 109 -11.71 5.25 17.24
N SER A 110 -12.87 5.11 16.61
CA SER A 110 -13.49 6.16 15.81
C SER A 110 -13.42 7.48 16.59
N PRO A 111 -12.96 8.59 15.97
CA PRO A 111 -13.24 9.88 16.56
C PRO A 111 -14.76 10.07 16.46
N ARG A 112 -15.46 9.88 17.58
CA ARG A 112 -16.79 10.47 17.78
C ARG A 112 -16.58 11.97 17.62
N VAL A 113 -16.88 12.44 16.42
CA VAL A 113 -17.06 13.85 16.12
C VAL A 113 -18.00 14.37 17.21
N SER A 114 -17.48 15.20 18.12
CA SER A 114 -18.37 15.96 18.99
C SER A 114 -19.24 16.78 18.05
N ALA A 115 -20.55 16.59 18.15
CA ALA A 115 -21.55 17.34 17.42
C ALA A 115 -21.55 18.80 17.90
N THR A 116 -20.46 19.51 17.68
CA THR A 116 -20.44 20.97 17.75
C THR A 116 -20.95 21.43 16.39
N SER A 117 -22.25 21.69 16.39
CA SER A 117 -23.07 22.20 15.31
C SER A 117 -22.33 23.17 14.38
N TYR A 118 -22.30 22.83 13.08
CA TYR A 118 -21.91 23.74 12.00
C TYR A 118 -22.77 25.03 11.95
N GLN A 119 -23.85 25.13 12.74
CA GLN A 119 -24.70 26.32 12.79
C GLN A 119 -24.12 27.46 13.66
N ASP A 120 -23.11 27.21 14.48
CA ASP A 120 -22.53 28.25 15.36
C ASP A 120 -21.38 29.05 14.71
N MET A 121 -21.01 28.74 13.46
CA MET A 121 -19.92 29.44 12.76
C MET A 121 -20.33 30.74 12.05
N TRP A 122 -21.63 31.05 11.95
CA TRP A 122 -22.15 32.22 11.20
C TRP A 122 -22.97 33.18 12.06
N LYS A 123 -22.73 33.21 13.37
CA LYS A 123 -23.17 34.31 14.24
C LYS A 123 -21.95 35.11 14.66
N GLU A 124 -21.62 36.12 13.86
CA GLU A 124 -21.56 37.54 14.25
C GLU A 124 -21.42 38.40 13.00
#